data_AF-A0A813NLV4-F1
#
_entry.id   AF-A0A813NLV4-F1
#
_cell.length_a   1.000
_cell.length_b   1.000
_cell.length_c   1.000
_cell.angle_alpha   90.00
_cell.angle_beta   90.00
_cell.angle_gamma   90.00
#
_symmetry.space_group_name_H-M   'P 1'
#
loop_
_entity.id
_entity.type
_entity.pdbx_description
1 polymer ?
#
loop_
_entity_poly.entity_id
_entity_poly.type
_entity_poly.pdbx_seq_one_letter_code
_entity_poly.pdbx_strand_id
1 'polypeptide(L)'
;MEELIQGDSQHPWISQQGSLHNADPNKYKIPMANDVPIDFRITLLSEHESSEHAVVYSSKAVGEPPLFLSATVYFAIKHAISAYRRGKESFTLNIPATCERIRMACKDQIIDSIIPDYKDKEFQPLGSF
;
A
#
# COMPACT_ATOMS: atom_id res chain seq x y z
N MET A 1 -4.70 -0.89 -1.49
CA MET A 1 -6.09 -0.89 -1.98
C MET A 1 -6.41 0.56 -2.25
N GLU A 2 -6.89 0.83 -3.46
CA GLU A 2 -6.88 2.09 -4.21
C GLU A 2 -7.16 3.35 -3.36
N GLU A 3 -6.45 4.44 -3.65
CA GLU A 3 -6.73 5.75 -3.04
C GLU A 3 -7.47 6.61 -4.06
N LEU A 4 -8.69 7.01 -3.71
CA LEU A 4 -9.50 7.90 -4.54
C LEU A 4 -9.23 9.34 -4.08
N ILE A 5 -8.67 10.14 -4.98
CA ILE A 5 -8.37 11.55 -4.71
C ILE A 5 -9.44 12.38 -5.37
N GLN A 6 -10.19 13.16 -4.59
CA GLN A 6 -11.31 13.95 -5.07
C GLN A 6 -11.24 15.38 -4.55
N GLY A 7 -11.88 16.32 -5.26
CA GLY A 7 -11.98 17.70 -4.81
C GLY A 7 -12.81 17.81 -3.53
N ASP A 8 -12.14 17.94 -2.40
CA ASP A 8 -12.74 18.13 -1.08
C ASP A 8 -11.96 19.21 -0.28
N SER A 9 -12.33 19.40 0.99
CA SER A 9 -11.63 20.36 1.86
C SER A 9 -10.18 19.96 2.17
N GLN A 10 -9.83 18.68 1.99
CA GLN A 10 -8.47 18.17 2.20
C GLN A 10 -7.59 18.39 0.96
N HIS A 11 -8.17 18.46 -0.23
CA HIS A 11 -7.50 18.66 -1.52
C HIS A 11 -7.94 19.96 -2.21
N PRO A 12 -7.65 21.15 -1.63
CA PRO A 12 -8.09 22.44 -2.18
C PRO A 12 -7.47 22.80 -3.54
N TRP A 13 -6.42 22.09 -3.96
CA TRP A 13 -5.79 22.25 -5.28
C TRP A 13 -6.58 21.63 -6.43
N ILE A 14 -7.64 20.86 -6.15
CA ILE A 14 -8.54 20.33 -7.17
C ILE A 14 -9.64 21.36 -7.41
N SER A 15 -9.65 21.93 -8.61
CA SER A 15 -10.50 23.08 -8.96
C SER A 15 -12.01 22.83 -8.81
N GLN A 16 -12.46 21.59 -9.05
CA GLN A 16 -13.88 21.23 -9.00
C GLN A 16 -14.17 20.30 -7.82
N GLN A 17 -14.99 20.78 -6.88
CA GLN A 17 -15.41 19.99 -5.73
C GLN A 17 -16.23 18.77 -6.16
N GLY A 18 -15.98 17.62 -5.55
CA GLY A 18 -16.58 16.32 -5.88
C GLY A 18 -16.06 15.69 -7.17
N SER A 19 -15.15 16.36 -7.90
CA SER A 19 -14.51 15.74 -9.07
C SER A 19 -13.42 14.77 -8.65
N LEU A 20 -13.37 13.60 -9.30
CA LEU A 20 -12.31 12.61 -9.10
C LEU A 20 -11.06 13.05 -9.88
N HIS A 21 -9.95 13.28 -9.17
CA HIS A 21 -8.70 13.74 -9.76
C HIS A 21 -8.03 12.66 -10.59
N ASN A 22 -7.98 11.43 -10.06
CA ASN A 22 -7.31 10.29 -10.67
C ASN A 22 -8.23 9.45 -11.57
N ALA A 23 -9.21 10.07 -12.23
CA ALA A 23 -10.06 9.39 -13.21
C ALA A 23 -9.32 9.03 -14.51
N ASP A 24 -8.19 9.69 -14.79
CA ASP A 24 -7.41 9.46 -16.00
C ASP A 24 -6.45 8.26 -15.84
N PRO A 25 -6.28 7.41 -16.87
CA PRO A 25 -5.28 6.31 -16.85
C PRO A 25 -3.84 6.77 -16.61
N ASN A 26 -3.56 8.03 -16.94
CA ASN A 26 -2.26 8.63 -16.68
C ASN A 26 -2.03 8.98 -15.21
N LYS A 27 -3.09 9.11 -14.41
CA LYS A 27 -3.04 9.48 -12.99
C LYS A 27 -3.23 8.27 -12.09
N TYR A 28 -4.21 7.41 -12.39
CA TYR A 28 -4.40 6.17 -11.65
C TYR A 28 -3.40 5.09 -12.10
N LYS A 29 -2.46 4.74 -11.23
CA LYS A 29 -1.38 3.79 -11.54
C LYS A 29 -1.72 2.40 -11.04
N ILE A 30 -1.98 1.48 -11.98
CA ILE A 30 -2.04 0.05 -11.72
C ILE A 30 -0.64 -0.56 -11.72
N PRO A 31 -0.41 -1.69 -11.02
CA PRO A 31 0.84 -2.42 -11.11
C PRO A 31 1.16 -2.82 -12.56
N MET A 32 2.39 -2.52 -12.98
CA MET A 32 2.95 -2.88 -14.28
C MET A 32 3.96 -4.04 -14.13
N ALA A 33 4.52 -4.51 -15.25
CA ALA A 33 5.48 -5.63 -15.25
C ALA A 33 6.70 -5.40 -14.33
N ASN A 34 7.10 -4.14 -14.11
CA ASN A 34 8.22 -3.77 -13.25
C ASN A 34 7.89 -3.79 -11.74
N ASP A 35 6.61 -3.87 -11.37
CA ASP A 35 6.18 -3.87 -9.97
C ASP A 35 6.08 -5.28 -9.37
N VAL A 36 6.23 -6.32 -10.21
CA VAL A 36 6.21 -7.73 -9.79
C VAL A 36 7.54 -8.09 -9.10
N PRO A 37 7.52 -8.91 -8.03
CA PRO A 37 8.76 -9.38 -7.40
C PRO A 37 9.70 -10.09 -8.39
N ILE A 38 11.00 -9.79 -8.30
CA ILE A 38 12.03 -10.40 -9.15
C ILE A 38 12.07 -11.93 -9.00
N ASP A 39 11.93 -12.43 -7.76
CA ASP A 39 11.77 -13.85 -7.45
C ASP A 39 10.34 -14.09 -6.95
N PHE A 40 9.50 -14.65 -7.82
CA PHE A 40 8.09 -14.92 -7.53
C PHE A 40 7.80 -16.41 -7.59
N ARG A 41 7.67 -17.05 -6.42
CA ARG A 41 7.47 -18.50 -6.29
C ARG A 41 6.05 -18.81 -5.84
N ILE A 42 5.42 -19.75 -6.53
CA ILE A 42 4.09 -20.26 -6.22
C ILE A 42 4.18 -21.77 -6.09
N THR A 43 3.63 -22.32 -5.00
CA THR A 43 3.52 -23.76 -4.79
C THR A 43 2.09 -24.07 -4.40
N LEU A 44 1.46 -24.98 -5.13
CA LEU A 44 0.16 -25.52 -4.77
C LEU A 44 0.39 -26.69 -3.82
N LEU A 45 -0.33 -26.71 -2.70
CA LEU A 45 -0.25 -27.80 -1.75
C LEU A 45 -0.73 -29.10 -2.43
N SER A 46 0.15 -30.09 -2.54
CA SER A 46 -0.17 -31.41 -3.09
C SER A 46 -1.04 -32.19 -2.12
N GLU A 47 -2.08 -32.86 -2.65
CA GLU A 47 -2.99 -33.81 -1.99
C GLU A 47 -3.12 -33.63 -0.48
N HIS A 48 -4.11 -32.83 -0.07
CA HIS A 48 -4.67 -32.95 1.25
C HIS A 48 -5.85 -33.91 1.16
N GLU A 49 -5.98 -34.87 2.08
CA GLU A 49 -7.22 -35.58 2.34
C GLU A 49 -8.24 -34.60 2.91
N SER A 50 -8.71 -33.65 2.10
CA SER A 50 -9.94 -32.90 2.35
C SER A 50 -11.08 -33.66 1.65
N SER A 51 -11.17 -34.95 1.93
CA SER A 51 -12.23 -35.86 1.47
C SER A 51 -13.57 -35.58 2.18
N GLU A 52 -13.62 -34.61 3.10
CA GLU A 52 -14.81 -34.32 3.91
C GLU A 52 -15.75 -33.25 3.31
N HIS A 53 -15.42 -32.62 2.18
CA HIS A 53 -16.21 -31.52 1.64
C HIS A 53 -16.70 -31.78 0.22
N ALA A 54 -18.03 -31.75 0.06
CA ALA A 54 -18.77 -31.97 -1.19
C ALA A 54 -18.60 -30.79 -2.17
N VAL A 55 -17.41 -30.68 -2.76
CA VAL A 55 -17.11 -29.72 -3.82
C VAL A 55 -16.78 -30.48 -5.10
N VAL A 56 -17.17 -29.93 -6.25
CA VAL A 56 -16.96 -30.56 -7.56
C VAL A 56 -15.49 -30.93 -7.74
N TYR A 57 -15.22 -32.22 -7.93
CA TYR A 57 -13.87 -32.81 -8.08
C TYR A 57 -12.88 -32.39 -6.97
N SER A 58 -13.35 -32.19 -5.73
CA SER A 58 -12.51 -31.75 -4.61
C SER A 58 -11.75 -30.43 -4.87
N SER A 59 -12.33 -29.55 -5.71
CA SER A 59 -11.76 -28.23 -6.01
C SER A 59 -11.93 -27.23 -4.86
N LYS A 60 -11.18 -26.13 -4.90
CA LYS A 60 -11.29 -25.00 -3.96
C LYS A 60 -11.33 -23.68 -4.73
N ALA A 61 -12.09 -22.71 -4.22
CA ALA A 61 -12.14 -21.37 -4.79
C ALA A 61 -10.82 -20.62 -4.51
N VAL A 62 -10.23 -20.04 -5.55
CA VAL A 62 -8.93 -19.33 -5.47
C VAL A 62 -8.97 -17.91 -6.05
N GLY A 63 -10.15 -17.40 -6.40
CA GLY A 63 -10.28 -16.06 -7.01
C GLY A 63 -9.89 -14.92 -6.06
N GLU A 64 -10.63 -14.79 -4.95
CA GLU A 64 -10.42 -13.74 -3.96
C GLU A 64 -9.38 -14.07 -2.87
N PRO A 65 -9.26 -15.31 -2.36
CA PRO A 65 -8.39 -15.59 -1.20
C PRO A 65 -6.93 -15.12 -1.35
N PRO A 66 -6.27 -15.26 -2.52
CA PRO A 66 -4.89 -14.80 -2.70
C PRO A 66 -4.72 -13.28 -2.65
N LEU A 67 -5.79 -12.48 -2.83
CA LEU A 67 -5.70 -11.02 -2.88
C LEU A 67 -5.09 -10.45 -1.59
N PHE A 68 -5.43 -11.03 -0.44
CA PHE A 68 -4.92 -10.55 0.85
C PHE A 68 -3.44 -10.89 1.09
N LEU A 69 -2.88 -11.89 0.38
CA LEU A 69 -1.46 -12.21 0.48
C LEU A 69 -0.57 -11.04 0.03
N SER A 70 -1.09 -10.12 -0.79
CA SER A 70 -0.41 -8.88 -1.18
C SER A 70 -0.06 -7.98 0.00
N ALA A 71 -0.77 -8.08 1.15
CA ALA A 71 -0.47 -7.32 2.36
C ALA A 71 0.94 -7.61 2.91
N THR A 72 1.53 -8.76 2.56
CA THR A 72 2.92 -9.10 2.92
C THR A 72 3.92 -8.06 2.41
N VAL A 73 3.72 -7.53 1.20
CA VAL A 73 4.57 -6.47 0.62
C VAL A 73 4.49 -5.19 1.43
N TYR A 74 3.27 -4.81 1.86
CA TYR A 74 3.08 -3.66 2.73
C TYR A 74 3.82 -3.83 4.08
N PHE A 75 3.72 -5.00 4.71
CA PHE A 75 4.41 -5.25 5.96
C PHE A 75 5.94 -5.33 5.80
N ALA A 76 6.43 -5.84 4.67
CA ALA A 76 7.86 -5.82 4.34
C ALA A 76 8.39 -4.37 4.25
N ILE A 77 7.65 -3.47 3.59
CA ILE A 77 7.97 -2.03 3.52
C ILE A 77 7.95 -1.41 4.93
N LYS A 78 6.90 -1.66 5.72
CA LYS A 78 6.80 -1.14 7.09
C LYS A 78 7.98 -1.61 7.96
N HIS A 79 8.39 -2.87 7.80
CA HIS A 79 9.55 -3.44 8.49
C HIS A 79 10.86 -2.76 8.04
N ALA A 80 11.05 -2.51 6.74
CA ALA A 80 12.21 -1.80 6.22
C ALA A 80 12.33 -0.36 6.79
N ILE A 81 11.22 0.37 6.86
CA ILE A 81 11.17 1.71 7.47
C ILE A 81 11.49 1.64 8.98
N SER A 82 10.95 0.63 9.68
CA SER A 82 11.24 0.42 11.10
C SER A 82 12.74 0.16 11.35
N ALA A 83 13.37 -0.63 10.48
CA ALA A 83 14.81 -0.89 10.53
C ALA A 83 15.62 0.40 10.27
N TYR A 84 15.21 1.23 9.30
CA TYR A 84 15.84 2.53 9.06
C TYR A 84 15.76 3.46 10.28
N ARG A 85 14.60 3.51 10.95
CA ARG A 85 14.38 4.25 12.21
C ARG A 85 15.04 3.62 13.45
N ARG A 86 15.79 2.52 13.29
CA ARG A 86 16.44 1.76 14.37
C ARG A 86 15.46 1.29 15.46
N GLY A 87 14.21 1.03 15.11
CA GLY A 87 13.18 0.52 16.03
C GLY A 87 12.83 1.46 17.19
N LYS A 88 13.26 2.73 17.16
CA LYS A 88 13.14 3.63 18.32
C LYS A 88 11.73 4.20 18.50
N GLU A 89 10.91 4.23 17.46
CA GLU A 89 9.59 4.87 17.49
C GLU A 89 8.54 4.06 16.74
N SER A 90 7.39 3.85 17.40
CA SER A 90 6.20 3.28 16.77
C SER A 90 5.54 4.33 15.88
N PHE A 91 5.48 4.06 14.58
CA PHE A 91 4.85 4.94 13.59
C PHE A 91 3.64 4.27 12.94
N THR A 92 2.70 5.09 12.51
CA THR A 92 1.55 4.66 11.71
C THR A 92 1.87 4.89 10.23
N LEU A 93 1.61 3.87 9.41
CA LEU A 93 1.73 3.97 7.95
C LEU A 93 0.38 3.63 7.36
N ASN A 94 -0.29 4.60 6.78
CA ASN A 94 -1.59 4.36 6.16
C ASN A 94 -1.42 3.61 4.83
N ILE A 95 -2.44 2.83 4.47
CA ILE A 95 -2.53 2.17 3.16
C ILE A 95 -3.26 3.14 2.21
N PRO A 96 -2.84 3.25 0.93
CA PRO A 96 -1.70 2.61 0.29
C PRO A 96 -0.35 3.20 0.75
N ALA A 97 0.69 2.36 0.85
CA ALA A 97 2.05 2.81 1.16
C ALA A 97 2.70 3.43 -0.09
N THR A 98 2.26 4.63 -0.47
CA THR A 98 2.80 5.38 -1.61
C THR A 98 4.24 5.81 -1.36
N CYS A 99 4.98 6.10 -2.43
CA CYS A 99 6.36 6.63 -2.33
C CYS A 99 6.44 7.86 -1.43
N GLU A 100 5.42 8.72 -1.48
CA GLU A 100 5.30 9.91 -0.63
C GLU A 100 5.23 9.53 0.85
N ARG A 101 4.32 8.62 1.23
CA ARG A 101 4.19 8.13 2.63
C ARG A 101 5.45 7.43 3.11
N ILE A 102 6.07 6.62 2.24
CA ILE A 102 7.33 5.94 2.55
C ILE A 102 8.45 6.97 2.80
N ARG A 103 8.58 7.97 1.93
CA ARG A 103 9.62 9.01 2.07
C ARG A 103 9.43 9.84 3.33
N MET A 104 8.20 10.25 3.63
CA MET A 104 7.87 11.01 4.83
C MET A 104 8.06 10.18 6.11
N ALA A 105 7.83 8.88 6.04
CA ALA A 105 8.13 7.95 7.13
C ALA A 105 9.65 7.70 7.31
N CYS A 106 10.50 7.97 6.32
CA CYS A 106 11.95 7.90 6.48
C CYS A 106 12.51 9.26 6.92
N LYS A 107 12.29 9.63 8.18
CA LYS A 107 12.73 10.91 8.74
C LYS A 107 14.25 11.06 8.69
N ASP A 108 14.69 12.17 8.12
CA ASP A 108 16.09 12.55 7.96
C ASP A 108 16.27 14.07 8.08
N GLN A 109 17.53 14.53 8.00
CA GLN A 109 17.88 15.95 8.10
C GLN A 109 17.20 16.82 7.04
N ILE A 110 16.82 16.23 5.89
CA ILE A 110 16.12 16.93 4.81
C ILE A 110 14.68 17.20 5.23
N ILE A 111 13.98 16.23 5.81
CA ILE A 111 12.63 16.45 6.33
C ILE A 111 12.67 17.48 7.46
N ASP A 112 13.64 17.38 8.37
CA ASP A 112 13.76 18.32 9.49
C ASP A 112 13.98 19.77 9.03
N SER A 113 14.67 19.99 7.89
CA SER A 113 14.91 21.33 7.35
C SER A 113 13.71 21.94 6.62
N ILE A 114 12.82 21.10 6.09
CA ILE A 114 11.63 21.53 5.34
C ILE A 114 10.41 21.62 6.27
N ILE A 115 10.27 20.68 7.21
CA ILE A 115 9.14 20.55 8.13
C ILE A 115 9.67 20.38 9.56
N PRO A 116 9.99 21.48 10.26
CA PRO A 116 10.65 21.46 11.57
C PRO A 116 9.83 20.75 12.67
N ASP A 117 8.49 20.83 12.58
CA ASP A 117 7.55 20.26 13.56
C ASP A 117 6.90 18.96 13.06
N TYR A 118 7.60 18.19 12.21
CA TYR A 118 7.06 16.95 11.66
C TYR A 118 6.80 15.92 12.77
N LYS A 119 5.50 15.72 13.06
CA LYS A 119 5.00 14.68 13.96
C LYS A 119 4.46 13.51 13.16
N ASP A 120 5.10 12.35 13.31
CA ASP A 120 4.78 11.08 12.64
C ASP A 120 3.31 10.65 12.71
N LYS A 121 2.59 11.05 13.77
CA LYS A 121 1.19 10.67 14.00
C LYS A 121 0.17 11.63 13.41
N GLU A 122 0.56 12.88 13.11
CA GLU A 122 -0.35 13.95 12.71
C GLU A 122 -0.25 14.24 11.21
N PHE A 123 0.93 14.10 10.61
CA PHE A 123 1.12 14.39 9.19
C PHE A 123 1.22 13.09 8.37
N GLN A 124 0.17 12.84 7.59
CA GLN A 124 0.20 11.87 6.51
C GLN A 124 -0.02 12.63 5.21
N PRO A 125 0.85 12.43 4.21
CA PRO A 125 0.60 13.03 2.92
C PRO A 125 -0.73 12.52 2.35
N LEU A 126 -1.50 13.47 1.82
CA LEU A 126 -2.83 13.26 1.26
C LEU A 126 -2.79 12.76 -0.20
N GLY A 127 -1.59 12.54 -0.74
CA GLY A 127 -1.39 12.07 -2.10
C GLY A 127 -1.21 13.25 -3.06
N SER A 128 -0.02 13.35 -3.67
CA SER A 128 0.29 14.35 -4.70
C SER A 128 0.28 13.80 -6.13
N PHE A 129 -0.34 12.63 -6.36
CA PHE A 129 -0.36 11.94 -7.66
C PHE A 129 -1.75 11.39 -8.00
#